data_AF-A0A2J8B7U0-F1
#
_entry.id   AF-A0A2J8B7U0-F1
#
_cell.length_a   1.000
_cell.length_b   1.000
_cell.length_c   1.000
_cell.angle_alpha   90.00
_cell.angle_beta   90.00
_cell.angle_gamma   90.00
#
_symmetry.space_group_name_H-M   'P 1'
#
loop_
_entity.id
_entity.type
_entity.pdbx_description
1 polymer ?
#
loop_
_entity_poly.entity_id
_entity_poly.type
_entity_poly.pdbx_seq_one_letter_code
_entity_poly.pdbx_strand_id
1 'polypeptide(L)'
;MFEHQSEAEARREILDAVRAYCDRFHNRKKEFHPGDHISYAARVYDHSEMENLVDSALEFWLTSGRYTDEFEQRLGQYLGVPFVSLVNSGSSANLLAFMALTSPKLGNRRVCPGDEVITLACGFPTTVTPILQYGAVPVFVDVTIPQYNIDVTRLEAACSERTKAVMIAHTLGNPFDLKAVKTFCDAHGLWLIEDNCDALGSTYCMDGVRRFTGTIGHIGTSSFYPPHHMTMGEGGAVYTGDPALHAIIRSMRDWGRDCRCPSGVDNLCGHRFDSQYGELPRGYDHKYVYAHFGYNLKATDLQASIGCAQLSKLPSFVERRKHNYLRLRAGLHSVEDRLILPEPCPNSDPSWFGFLITCREGTDRTALVRHVEQSGVQTRMLFAGNLTRHPCFDGMRREKKGYRIAGGLENTDRVMRDTFWVGLYPGMTDSMVDYIAETICGGLS
;
A
#
# COMPACT_ATOMS: atom_id res chain seq x y z
N MET A 1 -13.92 -23.93 -35.00
CA MET A 1 -12.70 -23.10 -34.92
C MET A 1 -11.47 -23.95 -34.65
N PHE A 2 -11.49 -24.86 -33.67
CA PHE A 2 -10.29 -25.59 -33.23
C PHE A 2 -10.21 -27.08 -33.66
N GLU A 3 -10.97 -27.52 -34.67
CA GLU A 3 -11.19 -28.96 -34.97
C GLU A 3 -9.92 -29.76 -35.39
N HIS A 4 -8.78 -29.09 -35.63
CA HIS A 4 -7.51 -29.71 -36.02
C HIS A 4 -6.28 -29.15 -35.30
N GLN A 5 -6.46 -28.52 -34.14
CA GLN A 5 -5.39 -27.90 -33.37
C GLN A 5 -5.21 -28.61 -32.03
N SER A 6 -3.97 -28.65 -31.53
CA SER A 6 -3.70 -28.95 -30.13
C SER A 6 -4.22 -27.81 -29.23
N GLU A 7 -4.47 -28.11 -27.96
CA GLU A 7 -4.86 -27.08 -26.97
C GLU A 7 -3.83 -25.93 -26.90
N ALA A 8 -2.53 -26.25 -26.99
CA ALA A 8 -1.46 -25.26 -26.99
C ALA A 8 -1.51 -24.34 -28.22
N GLU A 9 -1.83 -24.88 -29.40
CA GLU A 9 -1.99 -24.08 -30.63
C GLU A 9 -3.22 -23.18 -30.56
N ALA A 10 -4.36 -23.72 -30.11
CA ALA A 10 -5.59 -22.94 -29.93
C ALA A 10 -5.41 -21.84 -28.89
N ARG A 11 -4.75 -22.13 -27.75
CA ARG A 11 -4.40 -21.14 -26.72
C ARG A 11 -3.52 -20.03 -27.30
N ARG A 12 -2.48 -20.37 -28.07
CA ARG A 12 -1.60 -19.39 -28.71
C ARG A 12 -2.37 -18.50 -29.69
N GLU A 13 -3.24 -19.06 -30.52
CA GLU A 13 -4.08 -18.29 -31.45
C GLU A 13 -4.96 -17.26 -30.72
N ILE A 14 -5.57 -17.65 -29.59
CA ILE A 14 -6.37 -16.75 -28.76
C ILE A 14 -5.51 -15.61 -28.19
N LEU A 15 -4.34 -15.92 -27.65
CA LEU A 15 -3.44 -14.91 -27.06
C LEU A 15 -2.91 -13.94 -28.12
N ASP A 16 -2.56 -14.43 -29.31
CA ASP A 16 -2.14 -13.58 -30.44
C ASP A 16 -3.26 -12.63 -30.86
N ALA A 17 -4.52 -13.09 -30.87
CA ALA A 17 -5.67 -12.23 -31.15
C ALA A 17 -5.89 -11.16 -30.05
N VAL A 18 -5.69 -11.52 -28.78
CA VAL A 18 -5.76 -10.58 -27.64
C VAL A 18 -4.68 -9.50 -27.75
N ARG A 19 -3.45 -9.89 -28.10
CA ARG A 19 -2.34 -8.96 -28.36
C ARG A 19 -2.69 -7.97 -29.45
N ALA A 20 -3.12 -8.46 -30.62
CA ALA A 20 -3.51 -7.62 -31.75
C ALA A 20 -4.65 -6.66 -31.38
N TYR A 21 -5.62 -7.11 -30.59
CA TYR A 21 -6.71 -6.29 -30.08
C TYR A 21 -6.19 -5.16 -29.16
N CYS A 22 -5.38 -5.50 -28.16
CA CYS A 22 -4.80 -4.53 -27.22
C CYS A 22 -3.97 -3.47 -27.96
N ASP A 23 -3.07 -3.90 -28.85
CA ASP A 23 -2.20 -2.99 -29.59
C ASP A 23 -2.99 -2.06 -30.53
N ARG A 24 -4.09 -2.55 -31.12
CA ARG A 24 -4.93 -1.75 -32.02
C ARG A 24 -5.85 -0.76 -31.29
N PHE A 25 -6.40 -1.13 -30.14
CA PHE A 25 -7.51 -0.41 -29.50
C PHE A 25 -7.18 0.21 -28.14
N HIS A 26 -6.24 -0.35 -27.38
CA HIS A 26 -5.89 0.12 -26.03
C HIS A 26 -4.59 0.95 -26.01
N ASN A 27 -3.58 0.57 -26.80
CA ASN A 27 -2.25 1.19 -26.74
C ASN A 27 -2.09 2.44 -27.63
N ARG A 28 -3.20 3.11 -28.00
CA ARG A 28 -3.15 4.36 -28.77
C ARG A 28 -2.80 5.54 -27.87
N LYS A 29 -1.57 6.03 -27.98
CA LYS A 29 -1.14 7.27 -27.33
C LYS A 29 -1.80 8.46 -28.03
N LYS A 30 -2.76 9.11 -27.35
CA LYS A 30 -3.28 10.41 -27.78
C LYS A 30 -2.23 11.48 -27.48
N GLU A 31 -1.97 12.37 -28.44
CA GLU A 31 -1.19 13.57 -28.19
C GLU A 31 -1.93 14.46 -27.18
N PHE A 32 -1.19 15.02 -26.23
CA PHE A 32 -1.76 15.92 -25.22
C PHE A 32 -1.90 17.33 -25.79
N HIS A 33 -3.06 17.95 -25.57
CA HIS A 33 -3.28 19.37 -25.86
C HIS A 33 -3.69 20.11 -24.58
N PRO A 34 -3.25 21.38 -24.38
CA PRO A 34 -3.68 22.18 -23.24
C PRO A 34 -5.21 22.19 -23.07
N GLY A 35 -5.67 21.96 -21.83
CA GLY A 35 -7.09 21.80 -21.50
C GLY A 35 -7.62 20.36 -21.61
N ASP A 36 -6.85 19.42 -22.16
CA ASP A 36 -7.17 17.99 -22.05
C ASP A 36 -7.16 17.55 -20.57
N HIS A 37 -8.04 16.60 -20.22
CA HIS A 37 -8.10 16.09 -18.86
C HIS A 37 -6.84 15.31 -18.48
N ILE A 38 -6.20 15.71 -17.37
CA ILE A 38 -5.08 15.02 -16.77
C ILE A 38 -5.53 14.40 -15.45
N SER A 39 -5.68 13.09 -15.41
CA SER A 39 -6.00 12.36 -14.17
C SER A 39 -4.82 12.32 -13.20
N TYR A 40 -5.08 12.32 -11.89
CA TYR A 40 -4.01 12.24 -10.87
C TYR A 40 -3.27 10.88 -10.91
N ALA A 41 -3.97 9.83 -11.35
CA ALA A 41 -3.41 8.51 -11.55
C ALA A 41 -4.22 7.74 -12.60
N ALA A 42 -3.56 6.82 -13.29
CA ALA A 42 -4.21 5.85 -14.17
C ALA A 42 -3.38 4.58 -14.29
N ARG A 43 -4.04 3.49 -14.71
CA ARG A 43 -3.38 2.23 -15.04
C ARG A 43 -2.53 2.38 -16.31
N VAL A 44 -1.30 1.88 -16.27
CA VAL A 44 -0.39 1.80 -17.41
C VAL A 44 -0.11 0.33 -17.67
N TYR A 45 -0.53 -0.18 -18.82
CA TYR A 45 -0.50 -1.60 -19.18
C TYR A 45 -0.28 -1.74 -20.69
N ASP A 46 0.09 -2.94 -21.12
CA ASP A 46 0.15 -3.33 -22.53
C ASP A 46 -0.56 -4.68 -22.73
N HIS A 47 -0.32 -5.33 -23.87
CA HIS A 47 -0.94 -6.62 -24.16
C HIS A 47 -0.57 -7.71 -23.14
N SER A 48 0.57 -7.60 -22.44
CA SER A 48 1.03 -8.63 -21.50
C SER A 48 0.04 -8.84 -20.36
N GLU A 49 -0.56 -7.77 -19.83
CA GLU A 49 -1.59 -7.87 -18.79
C GLU A 49 -2.85 -8.57 -19.32
N MET A 50 -3.27 -8.26 -20.55
CA MET A 50 -4.47 -8.84 -21.16
C MET A 50 -4.26 -10.30 -21.54
N GLU A 51 -3.08 -10.63 -22.10
CA GLU A 51 -2.68 -12.00 -22.41
C GLU A 51 -2.64 -12.85 -21.14
N ASN A 52 -1.96 -12.40 -20.07
CA ASN A 52 -1.92 -13.12 -18.80
C ASN A 52 -3.31 -13.34 -18.19
N LEU A 53 -4.20 -12.34 -18.31
CA LEU A 53 -5.58 -12.46 -17.81
C LEU A 53 -6.36 -13.53 -18.60
N VAL A 54 -6.27 -13.51 -19.92
CA VAL A 54 -6.92 -14.51 -20.78
C VAL A 54 -6.28 -15.89 -20.59
N ASP A 55 -4.96 -15.96 -20.44
CA ASP A 55 -4.22 -17.20 -20.18
C ASP A 55 -4.69 -17.86 -18.87
N SER A 56 -4.85 -17.08 -17.80
CA SER A 56 -5.43 -17.55 -16.53
C SER A 56 -6.90 -17.97 -16.70
N ALA A 57 -7.69 -17.21 -17.47
CA ALA A 57 -9.09 -17.53 -17.73
C ALA A 57 -9.27 -18.84 -18.52
N LEU A 58 -8.40 -19.10 -19.50
CA LEU A 58 -8.41 -20.33 -20.30
C LEU A 58 -8.04 -21.56 -19.47
N GLU A 59 -7.17 -21.41 -18.47
CA GLU A 59 -6.87 -22.49 -17.52
C GLU A 59 -8.02 -22.74 -16.54
N PHE A 60 -8.79 -21.69 -16.21
CA PHE A 60 -10.01 -21.75 -15.41
C PHE A 60 -9.81 -22.36 -14.00
N TRP A 61 -8.62 -22.17 -13.40
CA TRP A 61 -8.34 -22.57 -12.01
C TRP A 61 -9.01 -21.64 -10.97
N LEU A 62 -9.23 -20.37 -11.34
CA LEU A 62 -9.96 -19.30 -10.62
C LEU A 62 -9.34 -18.84 -9.29
N THR A 63 -9.11 -19.76 -8.36
CA THR A 63 -8.50 -19.47 -7.05
C THR A 63 -6.99 -19.30 -7.15
N SER A 64 -6.30 -18.95 -6.06
CA SER A 64 -4.84 -18.86 -6.06
C SER A 64 -4.19 -20.12 -6.63
N GLY A 65 -3.33 -19.95 -7.65
CA GLY A 65 -2.67 -21.01 -8.40
C GLY A 65 -1.31 -20.55 -8.90
N ARG A 66 -0.95 -20.92 -10.15
CA ARG A 66 0.41 -20.70 -10.67
C ARG A 66 0.82 -19.23 -10.72
N TYR A 67 -0.08 -18.32 -11.09
CA TYR A 67 0.27 -16.90 -11.16
C TYR A 67 0.40 -16.29 -9.78
N THR A 68 -0.37 -16.79 -8.80
CA THR A 68 -0.21 -16.38 -7.40
C THR A 68 1.16 -16.80 -6.87
N ASP A 69 1.58 -18.04 -7.11
CA ASP A 69 2.90 -18.54 -6.69
C ASP A 69 4.03 -17.79 -7.39
N GLU A 70 3.91 -17.57 -8.71
CA GLU A 70 4.87 -16.77 -9.48
C GLU A 70 4.95 -15.33 -8.96
N PHE A 71 3.81 -14.70 -8.68
CA PHE A 71 3.76 -13.33 -8.16
C PHE A 71 4.39 -13.22 -6.77
N GLU A 72 4.01 -14.11 -5.83
CA GLU A 72 4.58 -14.14 -4.47
C GLU A 72 6.10 -14.30 -4.54
N GLN A 73 6.61 -15.21 -5.40
CA GLN A 73 8.04 -15.43 -5.59
C GLN A 73 8.75 -14.20 -6.17
N ARG A 74 8.24 -13.65 -7.28
CA ARG A 74 8.89 -12.54 -7.99
C ARG A 74 8.85 -11.25 -7.19
N LEU A 75 7.76 -10.98 -6.45
CA LEU A 75 7.70 -9.81 -5.58
C LEU A 75 8.68 -9.96 -4.40
N GLY A 76 8.81 -11.17 -3.84
CA GLY A 76 9.81 -11.47 -2.82
C GLY A 76 11.24 -11.24 -3.31
N GLN A 77 11.54 -11.66 -4.55
CA GLN A 77 12.83 -11.40 -5.20
C GLN A 77 13.08 -9.90 -5.43
N TYR A 78 12.07 -9.16 -5.90
CA TYR A 78 12.19 -7.71 -6.11
C TYR A 78 12.47 -6.96 -4.81
N LEU A 79 11.75 -7.28 -3.74
CA LEU A 79 11.89 -6.63 -2.43
C LEU A 79 13.05 -7.16 -1.59
N GLY A 80 13.60 -8.34 -1.92
CA GLY A 80 14.62 -9.02 -1.12
C GLY A 80 14.08 -9.64 0.17
N VAL A 81 12.82 -10.09 0.18
CA VAL A 81 12.16 -10.71 1.33
C VAL A 81 11.72 -12.15 1.02
N PRO A 82 11.89 -13.09 1.96
CA PRO A 82 11.63 -14.52 1.72
C PRO A 82 10.14 -14.87 1.68
N PHE A 83 9.29 -14.10 2.36
CA PHE A 83 7.88 -14.45 2.52
C PHE A 83 6.97 -13.32 2.05
N VAL A 84 6.14 -13.65 1.05
CA VAL A 84 5.07 -12.80 0.52
C VAL A 84 3.76 -13.57 0.62
N SER A 85 2.67 -12.88 0.90
CA SER A 85 1.32 -13.42 0.95
C SER A 85 0.38 -12.49 0.19
N LEU A 86 -0.04 -12.90 -1.01
CA LEU A 86 -0.97 -12.17 -1.85
C LEU A 86 -2.36 -12.15 -1.21
N VAL A 87 -3.01 -10.99 -1.24
CA VAL A 87 -4.33 -10.73 -0.68
C VAL A 87 -5.16 -9.87 -1.63
N ASN A 88 -6.46 -9.76 -1.38
CA ASN A 88 -7.41 -9.11 -2.28
C ASN A 88 -7.39 -7.57 -2.29
N SER A 89 -6.71 -6.89 -1.35
CA SER A 89 -6.54 -5.43 -1.34
C SER A 89 -5.41 -4.98 -0.41
N GLY A 90 -4.92 -3.74 -0.56
CA GLY A 90 -4.00 -3.13 0.42
C GLY A 90 -4.62 -2.98 1.82
N SER A 91 -5.92 -2.68 1.90
CA SER A 91 -6.64 -2.62 3.18
C SER A 91 -6.68 -3.97 3.90
N SER A 92 -6.87 -5.05 3.13
CA SER A 92 -6.79 -6.42 3.66
C SER A 92 -5.36 -6.78 4.07
N ALA A 93 -4.35 -6.24 3.39
CA ALA A 93 -2.96 -6.42 3.78
C ALA A 93 -2.68 -5.75 5.13
N ASN A 94 -3.12 -4.51 5.34
CA ASN A 94 -3.04 -3.80 6.62
C ASN A 94 -3.79 -4.53 7.73
N LEU A 95 -5.00 -5.02 7.44
CA LEU A 95 -5.78 -5.82 8.38
C LEU A 95 -5.01 -7.08 8.80
N LEU A 96 -4.49 -7.85 7.85
CA LEU A 96 -3.76 -9.10 8.17
C LEU A 96 -2.43 -8.84 8.86
N ALA A 97 -1.68 -7.80 8.46
CA ALA A 97 -0.44 -7.42 9.12
C ALA A 97 -0.67 -7.11 10.60
N PHE A 98 -1.69 -6.29 10.90
CA PHE A 98 -2.04 -5.96 12.27
C PHE A 98 -2.59 -7.17 13.04
N MET A 99 -3.56 -7.88 12.47
CA MET A 99 -4.19 -9.03 13.12
C MET A 99 -3.18 -10.14 13.42
N ALA A 100 -2.14 -10.33 12.60
CA ALA A 100 -1.08 -11.29 12.88
C ALA A 100 -0.39 -11.02 14.23
N LEU A 101 -0.22 -9.75 14.60
CA LEU A 101 0.38 -9.36 15.88
C LEU A 101 -0.50 -9.70 17.09
N THR A 102 -1.76 -10.07 16.89
CA THR A 102 -2.70 -10.48 17.95
C THR A 102 -2.64 -11.97 18.27
N SER A 103 -1.89 -12.75 17.49
CA SER A 103 -1.84 -14.20 17.63
C SER A 103 -1.32 -14.62 19.00
N PRO A 104 -1.97 -15.60 19.67
CA PRO A 104 -1.45 -16.18 20.91
C PRO A 104 -0.09 -16.86 20.73
N LYS A 105 0.29 -17.23 19.50
CA LYS A 105 1.61 -17.80 19.19
C LYS A 105 2.76 -16.81 19.41
N LEU A 106 2.48 -15.51 19.55
CA LEU A 106 3.47 -14.47 19.86
C LEU A 106 3.70 -14.26 21.36
N GLY A 107 3.04 -15.04 22.22
CA GLY A 107 3.21 -14.99 23.67
C GLY A 107 2.98 -13.59 24.24
N ASN A 108 3.88 -13.13 25.12
CA ASN A 108 3.75 -11.85 25.82
C ASN A 108 3.91 -10.61 24.90
N ARG A 109 4.45 -10.79 23.69
CA ARG A 109 4.63 -9.70 22.72
C ARG A 109 3.38 -9.50 21.84
N ARG A 110 2.35 -10.35 21.96
CA ARG A 110 1.10 -10.16 21.21
C ARG A 110 0.41 -8.85 21.61
N VAL A 111 -0.27 -8.24 20.65
CA VAL A 111 -1.19 -7.12 20.88
C VAL A 111 -2.50 -7.66 21.45
N CYS A 112 -2.98 -7.09 22.54
CA CYS A 112 -4.26 -7.39 23.17
C CYS A 112 -5.22 -6.18 23.08
N PRO A 113 -6.54 -6.37 23.24
CA PRO A 113 -7.46 -5.25 23.36
C PRO A 113 -7.06 -4.31 24.50
N GLY A 114 -7.10 -3.01 24.25
CA GLY A 114 -6.63 -1.97 25.18
C GLY A 114 -5.14 -1.62 25.09
N ASP A 115 -4.31 -2.44 24.41
CA ASP A 115 -2.93 -2.08 24.10
C ASP A 115 -2.88 -0.91 23.10
N GLU A 116 -1.79 -0.15 23.15
CA GLU A 116 -1.60 1.06 22.36
C GLU A 116 -0.75 0.82 21.12
N VAL A 117 -1.14 1.45 20.01
CA VAL A 117 -0.42 1.41 18.74
C VAL A 117 -0.17 2.82 18.25
N ILE A 118 1.10 3.21 18.14
CA ILE A 118 1.48 4.54 17.66
C ILE A 118 1.25 4.61 16.14
N THR A 119 0.53 5.63 15.70
CA THR A 119 0.17 5.83 14.29
C THR A 119 -0.10 7.32 13.99
N LEU A 120 -0.58 7.64 12.79
CA LEU A 120 -0.87 9.00 12.34
C LEU A 120 -2.37 9.21 12.10
N ALA A 121 -2.86 10.39 12.48
CA ALA A 121 -4.19 10.83 12.07
C ALA A 121 -4.20 11.38 10.64
N CYS A 122 -3.04 11.80 10.14
CA CYS A 122 -2.84 12.26 8.77
C CYS A 122 -2.48 11.09 7.86
N GLY A 123 -3.46 10.53 7.16
CA GLY A 123 -3.23 9.37 6.30
C GLY A 123 -4.51 8.74 5.75
N PHE A 124 -4.40 7.49 5.32
CA PHE A 124 -5.50 6.70 4.79
C PHE A 124 -6.21 5.91 5.92
N PRO A 125 -7.54 5.81 5.93
CA PRO A 125 -8.27 5.21 7.05
C PRO A 125 -7.88 3.76 7.35
N THR A 126 -7.63 2.94 6.32
CA THR A 126 -7.38 1.50 6.51
C THR A 126 -5.97 1.16 7.01
N THR A 127 -5.10 2.14 7.20
CA THR A 127 -3.90 2.00 8.03
C THR A 127 -4.25 1.93 9.52
N VAL A 128 -5.31 2.62 9.96
CA VAL A 128 -5.71 2.73 11.39
C VAL A 128 -6.87 1.83 11.76
N THR A 129 -7.79 1.58 10.82
CA THR A 129 -9.01 0.79 11.04
C THR A 129 -8.76 -0.58 11.69
N PRO A 130 -7.73 -1.38 11.33
CA PRO A 130 -7.46 -2.67 11.98
C PRO A 130 -7.22 -2.57 13.49
N ILE A 131 -6.53 -1.50 13.93
CA ILE A 131 -6.23 -1.22 15.34
C ILE A 131 -7.56 -1.06 16.11
N LEU A 132 -8.44 -0.21 15.58
CA LEU A 132 -9.75 0.09 16.16
C LEU A 132 -10.67 -1.14 16.15
N GLN A 133 -10.71 -1.89 15.05
CA GLN A 133 -11.58 -3.06 14.90
C GLN A 133 -11.27 -4.18 15.90
N TYR A 134 -10.00 -4.36 16.26
CA TYR A 134 -9.59 -5.33 17.26
C TYR A 134 -9.82 -4.86 18.70
N GLY A 135 -10.00 -3.55 18.92
CA GLY A 135 -10.11 -2.94 20.24
C GLY A 135 -8.78 -2.50 20.85
N ALA A 136 -7.72 -2.40 20.05
CA ALA A 136 -6.50 -1.69 20.45
C ALA A 136 -6.73 -0.16 20.33
N VAL A 137 -5.85 0.62 20.96
CA VAL A 137 -5.97 2.08 21.08
C VAL A 137 -4.94 2.75 20.17
N PRO A 138 -5.33 3.39 19.05
CA PRO A 138 -4.40 4.18 18.27
C PRO A 138 -3.96 5.42 19.07
N VAL A 139 -2.65 5.65 19.06
CA VAL A 139 -2.00 6.83 19.64
C VAL A 139 -1.50 7.68 18.47
N PHE A 140 -2.20 8.78 18.19
CA PHE A 140 -1.88 9.65 17.09
C PHE A 140 -0.74 10.60 17.44
N VAL A 141 0.26 10.62 16.57
CA VAL A 141 1.34 11.60 16.54
C VAL A 141 1.12 12.55 15.36
N ASP A 142 1.61 13.78 15.50
CA ASP A 142 1.54 14.75 14.40
C ASP A 142 2.54 14.42 13.27
N VAL A 143 2.38 15.09 12.15
CA VAL A 143 3.29 14.99 11.00
C VAL A 143 4.21 16.20 10.88
N THR A 144 5.30 16.08 10.12
CA THR A 144 6.12 17.23 9.72
C THR A 144 5.69 17.77 8.36
N ILE A 145 6.00 19.03 8.09
CA ILE A 145 5.92 19.65 6.76
C ILE A 145 7.32 20.19 6.47
N PRO A 146 7.95 19.89 5.31
CA PRO A 146 7.36 19.39 4.06
C PRO A 146 7.48 17.88 3.77
N GLN A 147 7.84 17.03 4.74
CA GLN A 147 7.97 15.58 4.48
C GLN A 147 6.64 14.81 4.60
N TYR A 148 5.65 15.36 5.31
CA TYR A 148 4.30 14.82 5.50
C TYR A 148 4.25 13.40 6.10
N ASN A 149 5.25 13.10 6.92
CA ASN A 149 5.41 11.86 7.66
C ASN A 149 5.52 12.15 9.16
N ILE A 150 5.56 11.11 9.99
CA ILE A 150 5.57 11.22 11.45
C ILE A 150 6.64 12.20 11.99
N ASP A 151 6.24 13.05 12.94
CA ASP A 151 7.17 13.82 13.77
C ASP A 151 7.81 12.90 14.82
N VAL A 152 9.00 12.42 14.50
CA VAL A 152 9.74 11.46 15.35
C VAL A 152 10.13 12.02 16.71
N THR A 153 10.14 13.35 16.88
CA THR A 153 10.48 13.98 18.17
C THR A 153 9.41 13.73 19.25
N ARG A 154 8.22 13.29 18.84
CA ARG A 154 7.07 13.02 19.72
C ARG A 154 6.90 11.54 20.07
N LEU A 155 7.75 10.64 19.56
CA LEU A 155 7.62 9.19 19.77
C LEU A 155 7.66 8.81 21.26
N GLU A 156 8.58 9.38 22.03
CA GLU A 156 8.70 9.09 23.47
C GLU A 156 7.46 9.53 24.25
N ALA A 157 6.90 10.70 23.94
CA ALA A 157 5.65 11.18 24.55
C ALA A 157 4.42 10.35 24.13
N ALA A 158 4.51 9.68 22.98
CA ALA A 158 3.49 8.76 22.52
C ALA A 158 3.62 7.36 23.15
N CYS A 159 4.76 7.00 23.71
CA CYS A 159 5.00 5.70 24.32
C CYS A 159 4.35 5.59 25.72
N SER A 160 3.89 4.40 26.08
CA SER A 160 3.47 4.04 27.43
C SER A 160 3.73 2.54 27.68
N GLU A 161 3.52 2.07 28.91
CA GLU A 161 3.61 0.64 29.24
C GLU A 161 2.64 -0.25 28.43
N ARG A 162 1.60 0.34 27.84
CA ARG A 162 0.63 -0.36 26.98
C ARG A 162 1.04 -0.37 25.51
N THR A 163 2.06 0.39 25.12
CA THR A 163 2.48 0.46 23.72
C THR A 163 3.05 -0.88 23.28
N LYS A 164 2.54 -1.42 22.17
CA LYS A 164 2.99 -2.70 21.59
C LYS A 164 3.52 -2.59 20.18
N ALA A 165 3.12 -1.58 19.44
CA ALA A 165 3.47 -1.46 18.03
C ALA A 165 3.50 -0.01 17.55
N VAL A 166 4.24 0.21 16.47
CA VAL A 166 4.12 1.35 15.57
C VAL A 166 3.59 0.82 14.23
N MET A 167 2.52 1.43 13.71
CA MET A 167 1.96 1.11 12.40
C MET A 167 1.70 2.40 11.63
N ILE A 168 2.52 2.68 10.62
CA ILE A 168 2.51 3.96 9.89
C ILE A 168 2.79 3.73 8.41
N ALA A 169 2.22 4.60 7.58
CA ALA A 169 2.40 4.56 6.14
C ALA A 169 3.57 5.44 5.68
N HIS A 170 4.23 5.05 4.61
CA HIS A 170 5.14 5.90 3.85
C HIS A 170 4.33 6.84 2.96
N THR A 171 3.87 7.96 3.52
CA THR A 171 2.87 8.84 2.90
C THR A 171 3.25 9.25 1.48
N LEU A 172 2.39 8.93 0.50
CA LEU A 172 2.55 9.25 -0.93
C LEU A 172 3.91 8.84 -1.53
N GLY A 173 4.52 7.77 -1.03
CA GLY A 173 5.79 7.25 -1.54
C GLY A 173 7.01 7.78 -0.81
N ASN A 174 6.86 8.86 -0.05
CA ASN A 174 7.97 9.43 0.73
C ASN A 174 8.17 8.60 2.01
N PRO A 175 9.35 7.98 2.21
CA PRO A 175 9.58 7.24 3.43
C PRO A 175 9.52 8.16 4.66
N PHE A 176 9.01 7.66 5.79
CA PHE A 176 9.24 8.32 7.08
C PHE A 176 10.68 8.07 7.53
N ASP A 177 11.13 8.75 8.59
CA ASP A 177 12.45 8.53 9.17
C ASP A 177 12.54 7.13 9.80
N LEU A 178 12.87 6.16 8.97
CA LEU A 178 12.95 4.75 9.30
C LEU A 178 14.02 4.48 10.34
N LYS A 179 15.14 5.21 10.31
CA LYS A 179 16.21 5.04 11.30
C LYS A 179 15.70 5.41 12.69
N ALA A 180 15.08 6.57 12.84
CA ALA A 180 14.55 7.02 14.13
C ALA A 180 13.43 6.08 14.64
N VAL A 181 12.46 5.75 13.78
CA VAL A 181 11.33 4.89 14.16
C VAL A 181 11.79 3.47 14.50
N LYS A 182 12.69 2.88 13.71
CA LYS A 182 13.21 1.52 13.97
C LYS A 182 14.02 1.48 15.26
N THR A 183 14.89 2.47 15.49
CA THR A 183 15.68 2.57 16.73
C THR A 183 14.76 2.68 17.95
N PHE A 184 13.72 3.50 17.87
CA PHE A 184 12.70 3.61 18.92
C PHE A 184 11.97 2.28 19.16
N CYS A 185 11.51 1.61 18.10
CA CYS A 185 10.84 0.31 18.24
C CYS A 185 11.74 -0.74 18.90
N ASP A 186 13.03 -0.77 18.54
CA ASP A 186 13.99 -1.73 19.11
C ASP A 186 14.27 -1.45 20.59
N ALA A 187 14.44 -0.18 20.97
CA ALA A 187 14.68 0.23 22.34
C ALA A 187 13.53 -0.15 23.29
N HIS A 188 12.29 -0.10 22.78
CA HIS A 188 11.07 -0.38 23.56
C HIS A 188 10.48 -1.78 23.30
N GLY A 189 11.13 -2.61 22.48
CA GLY A 189 10.65 -3.96 22.13
C GLY A 189 9.34 -3.99 21.32
N LEU A 190 9.01 -2.91 20.62
CA LEU A 190 7.76 -2.73 19.88
C LEU A 190 7.78 -3.44 18.53
N TRP A 191 6.61 -3.82 18.03
CA TRP A 191 6.45 -4.19 16.63
C TRP A 191 6.50 -2.96 15.72
N LEU A 192 6.88 -3.16 14.46
CA LEU A 192 6.85 -2.14 13.42
C LEU A 192 6.18 -2.73 12.20
N ILE A 193 5.03 -2.17 11.83
CA ILE A 193 4.35 -2.43 10.56
C ILE A 193 4.59 -1.22 9.65
N GLU A 194 5.21 -1.46 8.50
CA GLU A 194 5.39 -0.49 7.44
C GLU A 194 4.22 -0.61 6.46
N ASP A 195 3.28 0.34 6.50
CA ASP A 195 2.29 0.46 5.44
C ASP A 195 2.96 1.07 4.19
N ASN A 196 3.23 0.21 3.22
CA ASN A 196 3.96 0.54 2.01
C ASN A 196 3.03 0.46 0.79
N CYS A 197 1.72 0.70 0.99
CA CYS A 197 0.74 0.75 -0.08
C CYS A 197 1.12 1.76 -1.16
N ASP A 198 1.45 2.99 -0.76
CA ASP A 198 1.77 4.10 -1.68
C ASP A 198 3.28 4.25 -1.94
N ALA A 199 4.12 3.29 -1.55
CA ALA A 199 5.58 3.45 -1.55
C ALA A 199 6.33 2.25 -2.14
N LEU A 200 5.66 1.44 -2.94
CA LEU A 200 6.29 0.31 -3.61
C LEU A 200 7.42 0.79 -4.54
N GLY A 201 8.64 0.31 -4.26
CA GLY A 201 9.87 0.69 -4.96
C GLY A 201 10.61 1.88 -4.35
N SER A 202 10.09 2.52 -3.31
CA SER A 202 10.86 3.47 -2.50
C SER A 202 11.98 2.74 -1.76
N THR A 203 13.12 3.40 -1.58
CA THR A 203 14.24 2.85 -0.81
C THR A 203 14.72 3.79 0.28
N TYR A 204 15.32 3.23 1.31
CA TYR A 204 15.90 3.96 2.43
C TYR A 204 17.29 3.39 2.76
N CYS A 205 18.26 4.28 2.97
CA CYS A 205 19.62 3.93 3.37
C CYS A 205 19.78 4.06 4.88
N MET A 206 20.02 2.94 5.56
CA MET A 206 20.29 2.89 7.00
C MET A 206 21.63 2.19 7.23
N ASP A 207 22.55 2.87 7.92
CA ASP A 207 23.88 2.38 8.25
C ASP A 207 24.67 1.86 7.04
N GLY A 208 24.58 2.60 5.92
CA GLY A 208 25.26 2.28 4.66
C GLY A 208 24.57 1.21 3.81
N VAL A 209 23.47 0.60 4.30
CA VAL A 209 22.71 -0.42 3.58
C VAL A 209 21.41 0.16 3.05
N ARG A 210 21.25 0.13 1.72
CA ARG A 210 19.99 0.49 1.06
C ARG A 210 19.03 -0.70 1.07
N ARG A 211 17.81 -0.48 1.54
CA ARG A 211 16.72 -1.48 1.52
C ARG A 211 15.46 -0.87 0.92
N PHE A 212 14.58 -1.70 0.36
CA PHE A 212 13.23 -1.26 0.00
C PHE A 212 12.44 -0.94 1.27
N THR A 213 11.60 0.09 1.21
CA THR A 213 10.61 0.34 2.27
C THR A 213 9.63 -0.84 2.37
N GLY A 214 9.09 -1.08 3.56
CA GLY A 214 8.30 -2.28 3.86
C GLY A 214 9.13 -3.50 4.27
N THR A 215 10.46 -3.44 4.20
CA THR A 215 11.37 -4.57 4.48
C THR A 215 12.29 -4.34 5.70
N ILE A 216 12.13 -3.21 6.39
CA ILE A 216 12.97 -2.81 7.52
C ILE A 216 12.29 -3.13 8.86
N GLY A 217 10.97 -2.97 8.91
CA GLY A 217 10.10 -3.37 9.99
C GLY A 217 9.86 -4.88 10.02
N HIS A 218 8.90 -5.28 10.84
CA HIS A 218 8.57 -6.69 11.02
C HIS A 218 7.61 -7.20 9.95
N ILE A 219 6.70 -6.35 9.47
CA ILE A 219 5.73 -6.67 8.41
C ILE A 219 5.59 -5.45 7.50
N GLY A 220 5.63 -5.66 6.19
CA GLY A 220 5.30 -4.67 5.18
C GLY A 220 4.00 -5.03 4.45
N THR A 221 3.30 -4.01 3.95
CA THR A 221 2.08 -4.18 3.15
C THR A 221 2.15 -3.39 1.86
N SER A 222 1.51 -3.88 0.80
CA SER A 222 1.36 -3.13 -0.46
C SER A 222 -0.04 -3.28 -1.04
N SER A 223 -0.42 -2.30 -1.88
CA SER A 223 -1.70 -2.20 -2.55
C SER A 223 -1.53 -2.23 -4.06
N PHE A 224 -2.46 -2.90 -4.74
CA PHE A 224 -2.49 -3.03 -6.20
C PHE A 224 -3.81 -2.51 -6.79
N TYR A 225 -4.44 -1.55 -6.11
CA TYR A 225 -5.58 -0.78 -6.65
C TYR A 225 -5.08 0.18 -7.76
N PRO A 226 -5.86 0.52 -8.82
CA PRO A 226 -5.36 1.09 -10.07
C PRO A 226 -4.52 2.38 -9.99
N PRO A 227 -4.71 3.28 -9.00
CA PRO A 227 -3.85 4.44 -8.81
C PRO A 227 -2.41 4.16 -8.35
N HIS A 228 -2.13 2.97 -7.79
CA HIS A 228 -0.85 2.65 -7.18
C HIS A 228 0.24 2.37 -8.23
N HIS A 229 1.44 2.05 -7.76
CA HIS A 229 2.62 1.82 -8.60
C HIS A 229 2.43 0.73 -9.63
N MET A 230 1.60 -0.25 -9.31
CA MET A 230 1.14 -1.31 -10.20
C MET A 230 -0.27 -1.73 -9.81
N THR A 231 -0.96 -2.50 -10.67
CA THR A 231 -2.35 -2.88 -10.40
C THR A 231 -2.70 -4.35 -10.69
N MET A 232 -3.73 -4.84 -10.02
CA MET A 232 -4.46 -6.09 -10.31
C MET A 232 -5.96 -5.83 -10.48
N GLY A 233 -6.36 -4.56 -10.68
CA GLY A 233 -7.74 -4.11 -10.48
C GLY A 233 -8.05 -3.95 -8.99
N GLU A 234 -8.04 -5.06 -8.25
CA GLU A 234 -8.04 -5.10 -6.79
C GLU A 234 -6.95 -6.07 -6.35
N GLY A 235 -6.18 -5.72 -5.33
CA GLY A 235 -5.11 -6.60 -4.84
C GLY A 235 -4.24 -5.93 -3.78
N GLY A 236 -3.48 -6.75 -3.06
CA GLY A 236 -2.45 -6.30 -2.14
C GLY A 236 -1.54 -7.45 -1.74
N ALA A 237 -0.50 -7.17 -0.97
CA ALA A 237 0.40 -8.18 -0.45
C ALA A 237 0.82 -7.85 0.98
N VAL A 238 1.03 -8.88 1.79
CA VAL A 238 1.69 -8.80 3.09
C VAL A 238 3.03 -9.52 2.97
N TYR A 239 4.11 -8.93 3.46
CA TYR A 239 5.44 -9.53 3.39
C TYR A 239 6.24 -9.34 4.66
N THR A 240 7.12 -10.29 4.95
CA THR A 240 7.91 -10.33 6.17
C THR A 240 9.18 -11.16 5.98
N GLY A 241 10.20 -10.87 6.80
CA GLY A 241 11.37 -11.74 6.94
C GLY A 241 11.18 -12.87 7.94
N ASP A 242 10.11 -12.85 8.75
CA ASP A 242 9.91 -13.77 9.86
C ASP A 242 8.98 -14.95 9.46
N PRO A 243 9.47 -16.21 9.48
CA PRO A 243 8.67 -17.38 9.12
C PRO A 243 7.49 -17.63 10.08
N ALA A 244 7.60 -17.25 11.35
CA ALA A 244 6.51 -17.39 12.32
C ALA A 244 5.38 -16.40 12.02
N LEU A 245 5.72 -15.13 11.73
CA LEU A 245 4.74 -14.14 11.29
C LEU A 245 4.08 -14.58 9.97
N HIS A 246 4.86 -15.06 9.00
CA HIS A 246 4.32 -15.56 7.73
C HIS A 246 3.30 -16.70 7.93
N ALA A 247 3.60 -17.65 8.82
CA ALA A 247 2.69 -18.75 9.13
C ALA A 247 1.38 -18.25 9.75
N ILE A 248 1.45 -17.27 10.66
CA ILE A 248 0.27 -16.64 11.27
C ILE A 248 -0.55 -15.89 10.20
N ILE A 249 0.11 -15.08 9.37
CA ILE A 249 -0.52 -14.31 8.29
C ILE A 249 -1.28 -15.23 7.34
N ARG A 250 -0.65 -16.32 6.84
CA ARG A 250 -1.32 -17.27 5.94
C ARG A 250 -2.47 -17.99 6.63
N SER A 251 -2.32 -18.36 7.90
CA SER A 251 -3.42 -18.96 8.66
C SER A 251 -4.62 -18.01 8.73
N MET A 252 -4.41 -16.76 9.15
CA MET A 252 -5.50 -15.76 9.23
C MET A 252 -6.10 -15.40 7.87
N ARG A 253 -5.31 -15.36 6.80
CA ARG A 253 -5.81 -15.14 5.43
C ARG A 253 -6.70 -16.28 4.94
N ASP A 254 -6.39 -17.50 5.37
CA ASP A 254 -7.00 -18.75 4.88
C ASP A 254 -7.93 -19.36 5.95
N TRP A 255 -8.96 -18.62 6.34
CA TRP A 255 -10.02 -19.01 7.29
C TRP A 255 -9.56 -19.26 8.72
N GLY A 256 -8.31 -18.94 9.06
CA GLY A 256 -7.74 -19.24 10.38
C GLY A 256 -7.26 -20.68 10.50
N ARG A 257 -7.20 -21.44 9.40
CA ARG A 257 -6.82 -22.85 9.40
C ARG A 257 -5.38 -23.05 9.88
N ASP A 258 -5.13 -24.08 10.66
CA ASP A 258 -3.77 -24.46 11.11
C ASP A 258 -3.00 -25.18 9.99
N CYS A 259 -3.71 -25.93 9.16
CA CYS A 259 -3.14 -26.66 8.03
C CYS A 259 -2.59 -25.74 6.92
N ARG A 260 -1.37 -26.02 6.47
CA ARG A 260 -0.68 -25.24 5.43
C ARG A 260 -0.76 -25.85 4.02
N CYS A 261 -1.59 -26.88 3.83
CA CYS A 261 -1.73 -27.52 2.53
C CYS A 261 -2.30 -26.54 1.49
N PRO A 262 -1.72 -26.45 0.29
CA PRO A 262 -2.30 -25.71 -0.83
C PRO A 262 -3.72 -26.15 -1.16
N SER A 263 -4.47 -25.28 -1.86
CA SER A 263 -5.78 -25.64 -2.40
C SER A 263 -5.65 -26.85 -3.33
N GLY A 264 -6.60 -27.79 -3.23
CA GLY A 264 -6.57 -29.03 -4.03
C GLY A 264 -5.56 -30.10 -3.57
N VAL A 265 -4.68 -29.81 -2.60
CA VAL A 265 -3.70 -30.76 -2.08
C VAL A 265 -4.08 -31.20 -0.67
N ASP A 266 -4.11 -32.51 -0.43
CA ASP A 266 -4.43 -33.12 0.87
C ASP A 266 -3.18 -33.70 1.53
N ASN A 267 -3.11 -33.60 2.87
CA ASN A 267 -2.09 -34.25 3.70
C ASN A 267 -0.62 -33.95 3.33
N LEU A 268 -0.33 -32.84 2.65
CA LEU A 268 1.05 -32.37 2.45
C LEU A 268 1.77 -32.12 3.79
N CYS A 269 1.03 -31.79 4.84
CA CYS A 269 1.55 -31.65 6.19
C CYS A 269 1.95 -32.98 6.85
N GLY A 270 1.49 -34.13 6.34
CA GLY A 270 1.69 -35.45 6.96
C GLY A 270 0.87 -35.73 8.22
N HIS A 271 0.07 -34.76 8.69
CA HIS A 271 -0.60 -34.77 10.00
C HIS A 271 -2.13 -34.66 9.91
N ARG A 272 -2.76 -35.16 8.84
CA ARG A 272 -4.20 -34.92 8.61
C ARG A 272 -5.11 -35.53 9.68
N PHE A 273 -4.79 -36.71 10.21
CA PHE A 273 -5.67 -37.48 11.12
C PHE A 273 -4.93 -38.10 12.33
N ASP A 274 -3.70 -37.67 12.63
CA ASP A 274 -2.86 -38.34 13.64
C ASP A 274 -2.90 -37.69 15.04
N SER A 275 -3.45 -36.48 15.12
CA SER A 275 -3.35 -35.58 16.27
C SER A 275 -4.71 -35.24 16.90
N GLN A 276 -4.67 -34.67 18.10
CA GLN A 276 -5.82 -34.05 18.77
C GLN A 276 -5.52 -32.56 18.95
N TYR A 277 -6.47 -31.70 18.55
CA TYR A 277 -6.29 -30.24 18.58
C TYR A 277 -7.34 -29.60 19.48
N GLY A 278 -6.90 -29.01 20.59
CA GLY A 278 -7.82 -28.47 21.61
C GLY A 278 -8.79 -29.55 22.10
N GLU A 279 -10.08 -29.23 22.10
CA GLU A 279 -11.16 -30.13 22.53
C GLU A 279 -11.77 -30.95 21.38
N LEU A 280 -11.26 -30.82 20.14
CA LEU A 280 -11.72 -31.62 19.01
C LEU A 280 -11.41 -33.11 19.24
N PRO A 281 -12.20 -34.04 18.68
CA PRO A 281 -11.90 -35.46 18.78
C PRO A 281 -10.56 -35.79 18.11
N ARG A 282 -9.83 -36.77 18.66
CA ARG A 282 -8.60 -37.26 18.04
C ARG A 282 -8.87 -37.76 16.62
N GLY A 283 -8.01 -37.37 15.67
CA GLY A 283 -8.17 -37.71 14.26
C GLY A 283 -9.16 -36.83 13.50
N TYR A 284 -9.57 -35.69 14.06
CA TYR A 284 -10.29 -34.67 13.29
C TYR A 284 -9.41 -34.14 12.15
N ASP A 285 -10.00 -33.88 10.98
CA ASP A 285 -9.27 -33.47 9.78
C ASP A 285 -8.52 -32.15 10.02
N HIS A 286 -7.19 -32.18 9.91
CA HIS A 286 -6.34 -30.99 10.08
C HIS A 286 -6.74 -29.83 9.16
N LYS A 287 -7.33 -30.09 7.97
CA LYS A 287 -7.86 -29.02 7.11
C LYS A 287 -9.00 -28.22 7.74
N TYR A 288 -9.70 -28.80 8.71
CA TYR A 288 -10.81 -28.18 9.45
C TYR A 288 -10.45 -27.87 10.90
N VAL A 289 -9.16 -27.80 11.21
CA VAL A 289 -8.65 -27.27 12.47
C VAL A 289 -8.32 -25.79 12.28
N TYR A 290 -8.90 -24.94 13.11
CA TYR A 290 -8.72 -23.48 13.05
C TYR A 290 -7.94 -23.00 14.27
N ALA A 291 -6.72 -22.50 14.06
CA ALA A 291 -5.83 -22.00 15.11
C ALA A 291 -5.97 -20.50 15.37
N HIS A 292 -6.65 -19.77 14.49
CA HIS A 292 -6.88 -18.34 14.61
C HIS A 292 -8.31 -17.98 14.21
N PHE A 293 -8.78 -16.82 14.67
CA PHE A 293 -9.95 -16.16 14.09
C PHE A 293 -9.54 -15.51 12.77
N GLY A 294 -9.68 -16.26 11.67
CA GLY A 294 -9.27 -15.81 10.36
C GLY A 294 -10.41 -15.29 9.47
N TYR A 295 -10.04 -14.98 8.24
CA TYR A 295 -10.85 -14.38 7.20
C TYR A 295 -10.73 -15.18 5.90
N ASN A 296 -11.33 -14.72 4.81
CA ASN A 296 -11.01 -15.18 3.47
C ASN A 296 -10.60 -14.00 2.60
N LEU A 297 -9.31 -13.69 2.60
CA LEU A 297 -8.76 -12.48 1.97
C LEU A 297 -7.81 -12.82 0.81
N LYS A 298 -7.91 -14.03 0.26
CA LYS A 298 -7.12 -14.46 -0.90
C LYS A 298 -7.51 -13.69 -2.16
N ALA A 299 -6.54 -13.46 -3.04
CA ALA A 299 -6.79 -13.02 -4.41
C ALA A 299 -7.01 -14.22 -5.34
N THR A 300 -7.66 -13.98 -6.47
CA THR A 300 -7.81 -14.94 -7.58
C THR A 300 -6.54 -15.02 -8.41
N ASP A 301 -6.35 -16.12 -9.15
CA ASP A 301 -5.21 -16.20 -10.08
C ASP A 301 -5.32 -15.21 -11.24
N LEU A 302 -6.55 -14.80 -11.58
CA LEU A 302 -6.81 -13.78 -12.59
C LEU A 302 -6.24 -12.42 -12.16
N GLN A 303 -6.37 -12.06 -10.88
CA GLN A 303 -5.75 -10.85 -10.33
C GLN A 303 -4.23 -10.99 -10.34
N ALA A 304 -3.72 -12.14 -9.89
CA ALA A 304 -2.28 -12.40 -9.83
C ALA A 304 -1.60 -12.35 -11.21
N SER A 305 -2.29 -12.81 -12.26
CA SER A 305 -1.73 -12.85 -13.62
C SER A 305 -1.46 -11.44 -14.19
N ILE A 306 -2.36 -10.49 -13.92
CA ILE A 306 -2.13 -9.06 -14.20
C ILE A 306 -0.92 -8.55 -13.41
N GLY A 307 -0.83 -8.93 -12.14
CA GLY A 307 0.30 -8.58 -11.27
C GLY A 307 1.65 -9.06 -11.81
N CYS A 308 1.73 -10.29 -12.32
CA CYS A 308 2.96 -10.83 -12.91
C CYS A 308 3.44 -10.01 -14.12
N ALA A 309 2.52 -9.53 -14.96
CA ALA A 309 2.87 -8.67 -16.10
C ALA A 309 3.32 -7.27 -15.64
N GLN A 310 2.62 -6.70 -14.67
CA GLN A 310 2.92 -5.37 -14.12
C GLN A 310 4.25 -5.34 -13.35
N LEU A 311 4.57 -6.41 -12.62
CA LEU A 311 5.79 -6.47 -11.82
C LEU A 311 7.06 -6.38 -12.68
N SER A 312 7.02 -6.88 -13.92
CA SER A 312 8.09 -6.71 -14.91
C SER A 312 8.33 -5.24 -15.27
N LYS A 313 7.30 -4.41 -15.19
CA LYS A 313 7.31 -2.98 -15.56
C LYS A 313 7.59 -2.07 -14.36
N LEU A 314 7.41 -2.56 -13.13
CA LEU A 314 7.54 -1.78 -11.91
C LEU A 314 8.83 -0.95 -11.82
N PRO A 315 10.04 -1.47 -12.15
CA PRO A 315 11.25 -0.66 -12.12
C PRO A 315 11.18 0.59 -13.01
N SER A 316 10.61 0.50 -14.22
CA SER A 316 10.49 1.67 -15.12
C SER A 316 9.40 2.64 -14.64
N PHE A 317 8.35 2.14 -14.00
CA PHE A 317 7.33 2.98 -13.36
C PHE A 317 7.89 3.81 -12.22
N VAL A 318 8.76 3.22 -11.39
CA VAL A 318 9.48 3.90 -10.31
C VAL A 318 10.31 5.05 -10.88
N GLU A 319 11.13 4.78 -11.89
CA GLU A 319 11.99 5.81 -12.51
C GLU A 319 11.18 6.91 -13.19
N ARG A 320 10.07 6.58 -13.85
CA ARG A 320 9.19 7.60 -14.46
C ARG A 320 8.56 8.51 -13.42
N ARG A 321 8.14 7.97 -12.27
CA ARG A 321 7.59 8.76 -11.14
C ARG A 321 8.63 9.73 -10.57
N LYS A 322 9.89 9.27 -10.40
CA LYS A 322 11.00 10.13 -9.96
C LYS A 322 11.31 11.24 -10.96
N HIS A 323 11.35 10.93 -12.25
CA HIS A 323 11.51 11.93 -13.32
C HIS A 323 10.41 13.00 -13.26
N ASN A 324 9.14 12.57 -13.19
CA ASN A 324 8.01 13.48 -13.12
C ASN A 324 8.07 14.38 -11.87
N TYR A 325 8.47 13.83 -10.72
CA TYR A 325 8.66 14.60 -9.48
C TYR A 325 9.71 15.71 -9.67
N LEU A 326 10.90 15.37 -10.19
CA LEU A 326 11.98 16.33 -10.39
C LEU A 326 11.58 17.45 -11.35
N ARG A 327 10.90 17.08 -12.46
CA ARG A 327 10.41 18.03 -13.46
C ARG A 327 9.36 18.98 -12.87
N LEU A 328 8.35 18.46 -12.16
CA LEU A 328 7.31 19.28 -11.55
C LEU A 328 7.88 20.19 -10.45
N ARG A 329 8.79 19.67 -9.62
CA ARG A 329 9.47 20.48 -8.59
C ARG A 329 10.21 21.65 -9.21
N ALA A 330 10.97 21.42 -10.30
CA ALA A 330 11.66 22.48 -11.01
C ALA A 330 10.70 23.52 -11.61
N GLY A 331 9.57 23.09 -12.17
CA GLY A 331 8.55 23.97 -12.74
C GLY A 331 7.82 24.86 -11.71
N LEU A 332 7.83 24.48 -10.43
CA LEU A 332 7.16 25.22 -9.34
C LEU A 332 8.12 26.07 -8.49
N HIS A 333 9.41 26.14 -8.85
CA HIS A 333 10.42 26.87 -8.06
C HIS A 333 10.08 28.36 -7.88
N SER A 334 9.44 28.99 -8.87
CA SER A 334 9.12 30.43 -8.83
C SER A 334 7.99 30.81 -7.86
N VAL A 335 7.27 29.82 -7.30
CA VAL A 335 6.11 30.05 -6.41
C VAL A 335 6.32 29.49 -5.00
N GLU A 336 7.57 29.21 -4.62
CA GLU A 336 7.92 28.71 -3.28
C GLU A 336 7.68 29.72 -2.14
N ASP A 337 7.49 31.00 -2.47
CA ASP A 337 7.05 32.05 -1.54
C ASP A 337 5.55 31.94 -1.20
N ARG A 338 4.77 31.28 -2.06
CA ARG A 338 3.33 31.02 -1.90
C ARG A 338 3.01 29.57 -1.55
N LEU A 339 3.88 28.62 -1.93
CA LEU A 339 3.69 27.19 -1.76
C LEU A 339 4.84 26.54 -1.00
N ILE A 340 4.55 25.44 -0.31
CA ILE A 340 5.53 24.53 0.27
C ILE A 340 5.53 23.26 -0.59
N LEU A 341 6.65 22.98 -1.24
CA LEU A 341 6.84 21.82 -2.10
C LEU A 341 7.32 20.60 -1.28
N PRO A 342 6.98 19.37 -1.68
CA PRO A 342 7.29 18.17 -0.91
C PRO A 342 8.77 17.85 -0.98
N GLU A 343 9.38 17.43 0.12
CA GLU A 343 10.80 17.06 0.18
C GLU A 343 11.00 15.59 0.55
N PRO A 344 11.97 14.91 -0.07
CA PRO A 344 12.30 13.54 0.29
C PRO A 344 12.81 13.49 1.74
N CYS A 345 12.45 12.44 2.47
CA CYS A 345 13.08 12.17 3.75
C CYS A 345 14.61 11.99 3.58
N PRO A 346 15.45 12.51 4.49
CA PRO A 346 16.88 12.27 4.43
C PRO A 346 17.22 10.79 4.32
N ASN A 347 18.25 10.46 3.52
CA ASN A 347 18.70 9.10 3.22
C ASN A 347 17.68 8.21 2.46
N SER A 348 16.59 8.78 1.95
CA SER A 348 15.61 8.07 1.14
C SER A 348 15.77 8.34 -0.36
N ASP A 349 15.22 7.43 -1.17
CA ASP A 349 14.96 7.63 -2.60
C ASP A 349 13.50 7.24 -2.87
N PRO A 350 12.57 8.22 -2.78
CA PRO A 350 11.14 7.96 -2.88
C PRO A 350 10.69 7.58 -4.30
N SER A 351 9.90 6.52 -4.39
CA SER A 351 9.05 6.21 -5.53
C SER A 351 7.72 6.94 -5.33
N TRP A 352 7.66 8.21 -5.74
CA TRP A 352 6.52 9.10 -5.45
C TRP A 352 5.18 8.59 -6.00
N PHE A 353 4.18 8.51 -5.13
CA PHE A 353 2.79 8.23 -5.53
C PHE A 353 2.13 9.45 -6.18
N GLY A 354 2.35 10.64 -5.60
CA GLY A 354 1.81 11.92 -6.04
C GLY A 354 2.63 13.09 -5.50
N PHE A 355 2.40 14.29 -6.04
CA PHE A 355 3.13 15.51 -5.69
C PHE A 355 2.30 16.38 -4.73
N LEU A 356 2.68 16.39 -3.45
CA LEU A 356 1.92 17.03 -2.37
C LEU A 356 2.36 18.48 -2.11
N ILE A 357 1.41 19.41 -2.16
CA ILE A 357 1.63 20.85 -2.11
C ILE A 357 0.83 21.44 -0.94
N THR A 358 1.49 22.23 -0.09
CA THR A 358 0.81 23.00 0.96
C THR A 358 0.84 24.49 0.63
N CYS A 359 -0.33 25.13 0.61
CA CYS A 359 -0.44 26.57 0.50
C CYS A 359 0.13 27.25 1.75
N ARG A 360 0.96 28.29 1.56
CA ARG A 360 1.41 29.16 2.65
C ARG A 360 0.28 30.11 3.05
N GLU A 361 0.46 30.74 4.20
CA GLU A 361 -0.46 31.77 4.68
C GLU A 361 -0.67 32.86 3.62
N GLY A 362 -1.92 33.31 3.47
CA GLY A 362 -2.33 34.24 2.41
C GLY A 362 -2.63 33.60 1.05
N THR A 363 -2.41 32.28 0.88
CA THR A 363 -2.79 31.55 -0.34
C THR A 363 -4.04 30.70 -0.10
N ASP A 364 -5.14 31.01 -0.80
CA ASP A 364 -6.37 30.22 -0.72
C ASP A 364 -6.26 28.92 -1.52
N ARG A 365 -6.06 27.81 -0.80
CA ARG A 365 -6.05 26.46 -1.37
C ARG A 365 -7.30 26.16 -2.19
N THR A 366 -8.48 26.57 -1.74
CA THR A 366 -9.74 26.26 -2.42
C THR A 366 -9.84 26.97 -3.76
N ALA A 367 -9.43 28.24 -3.82
CA ALA A 367 -9.36 28.99 -5.06
C ALA A 367 -8.35 28.38 -6.04
N LEU A 368 -7.15 28.04 -5.56
CA LEU A 368 -6.10 27.42 -6.38
C LEU A 368 -6.54 26.05 -6.93
N VAL A 369 -7.08 25.17 -6.07
CA VAL A 369 -7.58 23.86 -6.49
C VAL A 369 -8.70 24.00 -7.54
N ARG A 370 -9.62 24.95 -7.35
CA ARG A 370 -10.68 25.21 -8.35
C ARG A 370 -10.10 25.65 -9.69
N HIS A 371 -9.12 26.54 -9.67
CA HIS A 371 -8.43 26.98 -10.89
C HIS A 371 -7.76 25.78 -11.61
N VAL A 372 -7.01 24.96 -10.87
CA VAL A 372 -6.30 23.79 -11.41
C VAL A 372 -7.27 22.77 -12.01
N GLU A 373 -8.36 22.44 -11.31
CA GLU A 373 -9.39 21.52 -11.80
C GLU A 373 -10.15 22.08 -13.01
N GLN A 374 -10.44 23.40 -13.05
CA GLN A 374 -11.09 24.06 -14.19
C GLN A 374 -10.23 24.03 -15.45
N SER A 375 -8.91 23.97 -15.30
CA SER A 375 -7.94 23.78 -16.38
C SER A 375 -7.76 22.30 -16.78
N GLY A 376 -8.58 21.38 -16.25
CA GLY A 376 -8.57 19.96 -16.60
C GLY A 376 -7.56 19.12 -15.82
N VAL A 377 -6.82 19.70 -14.88
CA VAL A 377 -5.84 18.98 -14.04
C VAL A 377 -6.51 18.48 -12.76
N GLN A 378 -6.56 17.16 -12.62
CA GLN A 378 -7.17 16.54 -11.46
C GLN A 378 -6.27 16.65 -10.22
N THR A 379 -6.87 17.08 -9.11
CA THR A 379 -6.26 17.24 -7.80
C THR A 379 -6.90 16.32 -6.77
N ARG A 380 -6.22 16.11 -5.64
CA ARG A 380 -6.76 15.37 -4.51
C ARG A 380 -6.35 16.03 -3.20
N MET A 381 -7.21 15.95 -2.20
CA MET A 381 -6.78 16.23 -0.82
C MET A 381 -5.94 15.06 -0.31
N LEU A 382 -5.15 15.27 0.76
CA LEU A 382 -4.39 14.18 1.37
C LEU A 382 -5.30 13.23 2.16
N PHE A 383 -6.01 12.36 1.44
CA PHE A 383 -6.85 11.30 1.99
C PHE A 383 -7.85 11.83 3.04
N ALA A 384 -7.75 11.37 4.28
CA ALA A 384 -8.60 11.82 5.38
C ALA A 384 -8.23 13.23 5.87
N GLY A 385 -7.04 13.75 5.57
CA GLY A 385 -6.51 14.97 6.17
C GLY A 385 -6.23 14.78 7.66
N ASN A 386 -7.28 14.82 8.48
CA ASN A 386 -7.23 14.45 9.90
C ASN A 386 -8.34 13.44 10.21
N LEU A 387 -7.99 12.16 10.36
CA LEU A 387 -8.91 11.07 10.70
C LEU A 387 -9.78 11.41 11.92
N THR A 388 -9.20 12.03 12.95
CA THR A 388 -9.93 12.34 14.20
C THR A 388 -11.06 13.36 14.00
N ARG A 389 -11.11 14.07 12.88
CA ARG A 389 -12.16 15.05 12.52
C ARG A 389 -13.31 14.45 11.71
N HIS A 390 -13.19 13.20 11.25
CA HIS A 390 -14.23 12.55 10.45
C HIS A 390 -15.45 12.12 11.29
N PRO A 391 -16.63 11.96 10.65
CA PRO A 391 -17.86 11.53 11.32
C PRO A 391 -17.75 10.20 12.09
N CYS A 392 -16.95 9.24 11.59
CA CYS A 392 -16.75 7.96 12.27
C CYS A 392 -16.02 8.09 13.64
N PHE A 393 -15.39 9.22 13.92
CA PHE A 393 -14.79 9.53 15.21
C PHE A 393 -15.72 10.33 16.14
N ASP A 394 -16.92 10.74 15.72
CA ASP A 394 -17.83 11.59 16.51
C ASP A 394 -18.14 11.00 17.89
N GLY A 395 -18.45 9.70 17.92
CA GLY A 395 -18.72 8.97 19.17
C GLY A 395 -17.50 8.98 20.11
N MET A 396 -16.32 8.66 19.57
CA MET A 396 -15.06 8.67 20.33
C MET A 396 -14.70 10.06 20.84
N ARG A 397 -14.93 11.12 20.05
CA ARG A 397 -14.72 12.52 20.47
C ARG A 397 -15.66 12.93 21.60
N ARG A 398 -16.96 12.60 21.49
CA ARG A 398 -17.96 12.91 22.51
C ARG A 398 -17.66 12.19 23.82
N GLU A 399 -17.25 10.93 23.73
CA GLU A 399 -16.97 10.07 24.89
C GLU A 399 -15.53 10.22 25.41
N LYS A 400 -14.66 10.94 24.68
CA LYS A 400 -13.24 11.14 24.96
C LYS A 400 -12.51 9.81 25.23
N LYS A 401 -12.84 8.77 24.46
CA LYS A 401 -12.29 7.42 24.61
C LYS A 401 -12.09 6.76 23.24
N GLY A 402 -11.23 5.75 23.19
CA GLY A 402 -10.99 4.94 21.99
C GLY A 402 -9.74 5.30 21.20
N TYR A 403 -9.11 6.45 21.48
CA TYR A 403 -7.80 6.83 20.94
C TYR A 403 -7.11 7.83 21.85
N ARG A 404 -5.82 8.06 21.64
CA ARG A 404 -5.03 9.11 22.31
C ARG A 404 -4.34 9.99 21.28
N ILE A 405 -4.05 11.24 21.64
CA ILE A 405 -3.21 12.16 20.87
C ILE A 405 -2.00 12.49 21.73
N ALA A 406 -0.79 12.32 21.18
CA ALA A 406 0.45 12.70 21.85
C ALA A 406 0.82 14.15 21.50
N GLY A 407 0.53 15.07 22.41
CA GLY A 407 0.65 16.52 22.17
C GLY A 407 -0.55 17.05 21.40
N GLY A 408 -0.31 17.70 20.27
CA GLY A 408 -1.32 18.23 19.35
C GLY A 408 -1.24 17.64 17.94
N LEU A 409 -2.14 18.05 17.06
CA LEU A 409 -2.23 17.65 15.65
C LEU A 409 -2.24 18.88 14.74
N GLU A 410 -1.41 19.87 15.05
CA GLU A 410 -1.41 21.17 14.40
C GLU A 410 -1.05 21.07 12.91
N ASN A 411 0.00 20.32 12.57
CA ASN A 411 0.40 20.11 11.19
C ASN A 411 -0.61 19.23 10.45
N THR A 412 -1.17 18.22 11.13
CA THR A 412 -2.23 17.39 10.57
C THR A 412 -3.49 18.22 10.22
N ASP A 413 -3.92 19.13 11.11
CA ASP A 413 -5.03 20.05 10.84
C ASP A 413 -4.67 21.06 9.74
N ARG A 414 -3.42 21.52 9.69
CA ARG A 414 -2.91 22.34 8.59
C ARG A 414 -2.98 21.60 7.26
N VAL A 415 -2.57 20.33 7.23
CA VAL A 415 -2.62 19.51 6.01
C VAL A 415 -4.04 19.33 5.51
N MET A 416 -4.99 19.05 6.41
CA MET A 416 -6.41 18.96 6.07
C MET A 416 -6.97 20.25 5.44
N ARG A 417 -6.48 21.42 5.88
CA ARG A 417 -6.97 22.73 5.47
C ARG A 417 -6.27 23.30 4.24
N ASP A 418 -4.96 23.12 4.12
CA ASP A 418 -4.11 23.92 3.22
C ASP A 418 -3.36 23.06 2.18
N THR A 419 -3.50 21.74 2.20
CA THR A 419 -2.73 20.83 1.34
C THR A 419 -3.61 20.13 0.31
N PHE A 420 -3.06 19.94 -0.89
CA PHE A 420 -3.60 19.11 -1.97
C PHE A 420 -2.44 18.47 -2.76
N TRP A 421 -2.71 17.48 -3.60
CA TRP A 421 -1.70 16.86 -4.46
C TRP A 421 -2.20 16.65 -5.89
N VAL A 422 -1.24 16.55 -6.80
CA VAL A 422 -1.43 16.25 -8.22
C VAL A 422 -0.65 14.99 -8.61
N GLY A 423 -0.98 14.42 -9.76
CA GLY A 423 -0.41 13.14 -10.19
C GLY A 423 1.06 13.18 -10.58
N LEU A 424 1.73 12.03 -10.45
CA LEU A 424 3.09 11.79 -10.94
C LEU A 424 3.21 10.45 -11.69
N TYR A 425 2.08 9.82 -12.00
CA TYR A 425 2.05 8.42 -12.44
C TYR A 425 2.72 8.21 -13.81
N PRO A 426 3.12 6.98 -14.16
CA PRO A 426 3.99 6.73 -15.31
C PRO A 426 3.42 7.09 -16.69
N GLY A 427 2.10 7.23 -16.81
CA GLY A 427 1.44 7.59 -18.07
C GLY A 427 1.47 9.09 -18.39
N MET A 428 1.91 9.94 -17.47
CA MET A 428 2.06 11.37 -17.72
C MET A 428 3.27 11.63 -18.62
N THR A 429 3.08 12.40 -19.69
CA THR A 429 4.17 12.91 -20.55
C THR A 429 4.81 14.14 -19.92
N ASP A 430 5.99 14.53 -20.41
CA ASP A 430 6.67 15.75 -19.95
C ASP A 430 5.82 17.00 -20.19
N SER A 431 5.12 17.07 -21.33
CA SER A 431 4.18 18.16 -21.65
C SER A 431 2.98 18.25 -20.69
N MET A 432 2.47 17.10 -20.22
CA MET A 432 1.43 17.10 -19.19
C MET A 432 1.97 17.65 -17.87
N VAL A 433 3.18 17.25 -17.46
CA VAL A 433 3.80 17.72 -16.21
C VAL A 433 4.11 19.21 -16.27
N ASP A 434 4.59 19.71 -17.40
CA ASP A 434 4.82 21.15 -17.61
C ASP A 434 3.51 21.93 -17.51
N TYR A 435 2.44 21.44 -18.17
CA TYR A 435 1.12 22.08 -18.12
C TYR A 435 0.54 22.13 -16.69
N ILE A 436 0.77 21.08 -15.88
CA ILE A 436 0.40 21.10 -14.46
C ILE A 436 1.14 22.24 -13.73
N ALA A 437 2.44 22.38 -13.94
CA ALA A 437 3.24 23.44 -13.32
C ALA A 437 2.75 24.84 -13.75
N GLU A 438 2.56 25.06 -15.05
CA GLU A 438 2.05 26.31 -15.62
C GLU A 438 0.68 26.68 -15.04
N THR A 439 -0.22 25.70 -14.94
CA THR A 439 -1.56 25.91 -14.38
C THR A 439 -1.52 26.31 -12.91
N ILE A 440 -0.66 25.66 -12.11
CA ILE A 440 -0.50 26.00 -10.69
C ILE A 440 0.08 27.40 -10.54
N CYS A 441 1.12 27.74 -11.31
CA CYS A 441 1.73 29.08 -11.29
C CYS A 441 0.73 30.17 -11.74
N GLY A 442 -0.05 29.90 -12.79
CA GLY A 442 -1.09 30.79 -13.29
C GLY A 442 -2.22 31.04 -12.28
N GLY A 443 -2.57 30.04 -11.47
CA GLY A 443 -3.58 30.17 -10.40
C GLY A 443 -3.12 30.98 -9.18
N LEU A 444 -1.84 31.35 -9.12
CA LEU A 444 -1.25 32.16 -8.03
C LEU A 444 -0.89 33.59 -8.46
N SER A 445 -1.01 33.88 -9.76
CA SER A 445 -0.67 35.18 -10.37
C SER A 445 -1.74 36.25 -10.18
#